data_AF-A0A1V5MR94-F1
#
_entry.id   AF-A0A1V5MR94-F1
#
_cell.length_a   1.000
_cell.length_b   1.000
_cell.length_c   1.000
_cell.angle_alpha   90.00
_cell.angle_beta   90.00
_cell.angle_gamma   90.00
#
_symmetry.space_group_name_H-M   'P 1'
#
loop_
_entity.id
_entity.type
_entity.pdbx_description
1 polymer ?
#
loop_
_entity_poly.entity_id
_entity_poly.type
_entity_poly.pdbx_seq_one_letter_code
_entity_poly.pdbx_strand_id
1 'polypeptide(L)'
;MVVSIAKRIGFLGLIVALDICLGFFPLRQVVAQTEESQPQSPLAQLEIQGQFIKKLVLQNEKNESVSFENPGEKIELPPGKYRIINVITNGYNSYGDLWIEVESDKENVLKVGGPLYQYVTATRQGKIIRLDYSLRGQGGESYTSLMRNKPPQFAVFQGDKQIAAGSFEYG
;
A
#
# COMPACT_ATOMS: atom_id res chain seq x y z
N MET A 1 -1.90 14.50 5.46
CA MET A 1 -3.08 15.18 6.02
C MET A 1 -4.17 14.11 6.12
N VAL A 2 -4.43 13.61 7.32
CA VAL A 2 -5.31 12.46 7.56
C VAL A 2 -6.71 13.01 7.84
N VAL A 3 -7.69 12.67 7.02
CA VAL A 3 -9.09 13.04 7.27
C VAL A 3 -9.79 11.84 7.88
N SER A 4 -10.23 11.99 9.13
CA SER A 4 -11.01 11.02 9.89
C SER A 4 -12.43 11.55 10.02
N ILE A 5 -13.42 10.80 9.54
CA ILE A 5 -14.85 11.17 9.60
C ILE A 5 -15.47 10.44 10.79
N ALA A 6 -15.83 11.20 11.84
CA ALA A 6 -16.62 10.69 12.96
C ALA A 6 -18.06 11.21 12.86
N LYS A 7 -18.99 10.27 12.73
CA LYS A 7 -20.44 10.45 12.70
C LYS A 7 -20.96 10.39 14.14
N ARG A 8 -21.78 11.35 14.60
CA ARG A 8 -22.70 11.14 15.74
C ARG A 8 -23.91 12.07 15.69
N ILE A 9 -25.07 11.42 15.59
CA ILE A 9 -26.43 11.94 15.68
C ILE A 9 -26.80 12.07 17.15
N GLY A 10 -27.53 13.13 17.50
CA GLY A 10 -28.11 13.32 18.83
C GLY A 10 -29.20 14.40 18.81
N PHE A 11 -30.44 13.95 18.61
CA PHE A 11 -31.70 14.71 18.66
C PHE A 11 -32.09 14.94 20.13
N LEU A 12 -32.48 16.15 20.54
CA LEU A 12 -33.55 16.45 21.52
C LEU A 12 -33.60 17.96 21.85
N GLY A 13 -34.80 18.53 22.01
CA GLY A 13 -35.00 19.66 22.93
C GLY A 13 -35.74 20.88 22.38
N LEU A 14 -37.06 20.77 22.38
CA LEU A 14 -38.08 21.82 22.28
C LEU A 14 -37.90 22.94 23.34
N ILE A 15 -37.88 24.23 22.95
CA ILE A 15 -38.31 25.36 23.80
C ILE A 15 -39.10 26.37 22.95
N VAL A 16 -40.34 26.61 23.37
CA VAL A 16 -41.26 27.65 22.91
C VAL A 16 -41.00 28.92 23.72
N ALA A 17 -40.88 30.08 23.08
CA ALA A 17 -41.24 31.35 23.69
C ALA A 17 -41.63 32.38 22.61
N LEU A 18 -42.83 32.92 22.81
CA LEU A 18 -43.54 33.98 22.12
C LEU A 18 -42.87 35.33 22.45
N ASP A 19 -42.64 36.23 21.48
CA ASP A 19 -43.01 37.65 21.63
C ASP A 19 -42.73 38.54 20.41
N ILE A 20 -43.60 39.53 20.32
CA ILE A 20 -43.93 40.43 19.22
C ILE A 20 -42.87 41.52 19.01
N CYS A 21 -42.45 41.76 17.76
CA CYS A 21 -41.98 43.08 17.31
C CYS A 21 -42.14 43.22 15.78
N LEU A 22 -42.87 44.25 15.39
CA LEU A 22 -43.17 44.65 14.03
C LEU A 22 -41.92 45.18 13.31
N GLY A 23 -41.66 44.63 12.11
CA GLY A 23 -41.21 45.38 10.93
C GLY A 23 -39.75 45.85 10.86
N PHE A 24 -38.86 45.00 10.33
CA PHE A 24 -37.97 45.25 9.18
C PHE A 24 -36.99 44.07 9.05
N PHE A 25 -37.33 43.06 8.24
CA PHE A 25 -36.40 41.96 7.92
C PHE A 25 -35.81 42.21 6.52
N PRO A 26 -34.49 42.46 6.38
CA PRO A 26 -33.85 42.29 5.09
C PRO A 26 -33.95 40.81 4.69
N LEU A 27 -34.48 40.56 3.50
CA LEU A 27 -34.51 39.25 2.82
C LEU A 27 -33.13 38.58 2.93
N ARG A 28 -33.00 37.64 3.87
CA ARG A 28 -31.85 36.74 3.96
C ARG A 28 -32.03 35.71 2.87
N GLN A 29 -31.28 35.84 1.77
CA GLN A 29 -31.14 34.75 0.80
C GLN A 29 -30.60 33.52 1.55
N VAL A 30 -31.48 32.55 1.81
CA VAL A 30 -31.07 31.19 2.13
C VAL A 30 -30.61 30.61 0.81
N VAL A 31 -29.31 30.76 0.51
CA VAL A 31 -28.67 29.96 -0.51
C VAL A 31 -28.63 28.55 0.06
N ALA A 32 -29.61 27.73 -0.34
CA ALA A 32 -29.54 26.29 -0.14
C ALA A 32 -28.32 25.81 -0.94
N GLN A 33 -27.20 25.61 -0.24
CA GLN A 33 -26.07 24.89 -0.80
C GLN A 33 -26.50 23.44 -0.93
N THR A 34 -26.88 23.04 -2.15
CA THR A 34 -26.95 21.63 -2.52
C THR A 34 -25.53 21.08 -2.37
N GLU A 35 -25.27 20.37 -1.27
CA GLU A 35 -24.11 19.50 -1.17
C GLU A 35 -24.29 18.42 -2.24
N GLU A 36 -23.62 18.62 -3.37
CA GLU A 36 -23.52 17.67 -4.46
C GLU A 36 -22.77 16.44 -3.93
N SER A 37 -23.55 15.46 -3.45
CA SER A 37 -23.02 14.16 -3.06
C SER A 37 -22.39 13.53 -4.29
N GLN A 38 -21.05 13.59 -4.37
CA GLN A 38 -20.31 12.90 -5.41
C GLN A 38 -20.73 11.43 -5.43
N PRO A 39 -21.08 10.86 -6.61
CA PRO A 39 -21.45 9.46 -6.69
C PRO A 39 -20.31 8.63 -6.10
N GLN A 40 -20.60 7.87 -5.04
CA GLN A 40 -19.67 6.87 -4.52
C GLN A 40 -19.38 5.91 -5.66
N SER A 41 -18.17 5.99 -6.22
CA SER A 41 -17.69 5.02 -7.19
C SER A 41 -17.86 3.63 -6.59
N PRO A 42 -18.40 2.65 -7.34
CA PRO A 42 -18.55 1.30 -6.83
C PRO A 42 -17.20 0.82 -6.32
N LEU A 43 -17.17 0.22 -5.13
CA LEU A 43 -15.97 -0.39 -4.56
C LEU A 43 -15.91 -1.85 -4.99
N ALA A 44 -14.74 -2.29 -5.41
CA ALA A 44 -14.40 -3.67 -5.71
C ALA A 44 -13.49 -4.22 -4.61
N GLN A 45 -13.68 -5.50 -4.29
CA GLN A 45 -12.86 -6.19 -3.29
C GLN A 45 -11.56 -6.66 -3.94
N LEU A 46 -10.45 -6.44 -3.25
CA LEU A 46 -9.12 -6.97 -3.59
C LEU A 46 -8.66 -7.88 -2.45
N GLU A 47 -8.50 -9.16 -2.74
CA GLU A 47 -7.88 -10.12 -1.83
C GLU A 47 -6.37 -9.94 -1.85
N ILE A 48 -5.77 -9.86 -0.68
CA ILE A 48 -4.32 -9.80 -0.49
C ILE A 48 -3.85 -11.19 -0.12
N GLN A 49 -3.10 -11.82 -1.02
CA GLN A 49 -2.41 -13.06 -0.75
C GLN A 49 -0.98 -12.76 -0.34
N GLY A 50 -0.75 -12.88 0.97
CA GLY A 50 0.57 -12.79 1.55
C GLY A 50 0.64 -12.40 2.99
N GLN A 51 1.86 -12.44 3.54
CA GLN A 51 2.07 -12.32 4.98
C GLN A 51 3.04 -11.20 5.33
N PHE A 52 2.99 -10.80 6.60
CA PHE A 52 3.91 -9.83 7.21
C PHE A 52 3.89 -8.43 6.58
N ILE A 53 2.80 -8.06 5.91
CA ILE A 53 2.62 -6.74 5.32
C ILE A 53 2.33 -5.74 6.45
N LYS A 54 3.20 -4.75 6.61
CA LYS A 54 3.05 -3.63 7.54
C LYS A 54 2.47 -2.41 6.89
N LYS A 55 2.79 -2.18 5.62
CA LYS A 55 2.22 -1.09 4.82
C LYS A 55 2.10 -1.53 3.37
N LEU A 56 0.97 -1.25 2.74
CA LEU A 56 0.76 -1.38 1.30
C LEU A 56 0.38 -0.01 0.74
N VAL A 57 1.13 0.47 -0.26
CA VAL A 57 0.82 1.72 -0.96
C VAL A 57 0.54 1.42 -2.41
N LEU A 58 -0.65 1.81 -2.85
CA LEU A 58 -1.11 1.68 -4.23
C LEU A 58 -1.32 3.08 -4.81
N GLN A 59 -1.03 3.25 -6.09
CA GLN A 59 -1.24 4.50 -6.81
C GLN A 59 -2.06 4.23 -8.07
N ASN A 60 -3.13 4.98 -8.28
CA ASN A 60 -3.93 4.85 -9.51
C ASN A 60 -3.29 5.58 -10.69
N GLU A 61 -3.88 5.45 -11.89
CA GLU A 61 -3.41 6.12 -13.12
C GLU A 61 -3.47 7.65 -13.07
N LYS A 62 -4.22 8.22 -12.10
CA LYS A 62 -4.25 9.68 -11.84
C LYS A 62 -3.16 10.14 -10.88
N ASN A 63 -2.23 9.25 -10.52
CA ASN A 63 -1.17 9.46 -9.52
C ASN A 63 -1.66 9.67 -8.08
N GLU A 64 -2.91 9.32 -7.79
CA GLU A 64 -3.47 9.40 -6.44
C GLU A 64 -3.09 8.14 -5.67
N SER A 65 -2.47 8.32 -4.50
CA SER A 65 -1.98 7.22 -3.67
C SER A 65 -2.92 6.91 -2.51
N VAL A 66 -3.13 5.62 -2.26
CA VAL A 66 -3.84 5.09 -1.10
C VAL A 66 -2.89 4.19 -0.31
N SER A 67 -2.89 4.34 1.01
CA SER A 67 -2.00 3.63 1.93
C SER A 67 -2.81 2.83 2.93
N PHE A 68 -2.48 1.56 3.08
CA PHE A 68 -3.07 0.65 4.05
C PHE A 68 -2.01 0.26 5.07
N GLU A 69 -2.26 0.56 6.34
CA GLU A 69 -1.39 0.15 7.46
C GLU A 69 -1.90 -1.19 8.01
N ASN A 70 -1.00 -2.18 8.12
CA ASN A 70 -1.30 -3.56 8.51
C ASN A 70 -2.59 -4.08 7.84
N PRO A 71 -2.66 -4.10 6.49
CA PRO A 71 -3.86 -4.55 5.79
C PRO A 71 -4.20 -5.98 6.20
N GLY A 72 -5.49 -6.27 6.33
CA GLY A 72 -5.99 -7.63 6.44
C GLY A 72 -5.91 -8.37 5.11
N GLU A 73 -6.60 -9.50 5.02
CA GLU A 73 -6.64 -10.33 3.79
C GLU A 73 -7.46 -9.69 2.67
N LYS A 74 -8.25 -8.66 2.97
CA LYS A 74 -9.16 -8.02 2.02
C LYS A 74 -9.14 -6.51 2.21
N ILE A 75 -9.08 -5.79 1.10
CA ILE A 75 -9.26 -4.33 1.04
C ILE A 75 -10.27 -3.97 -0.06
N GLU A 76 -10.81 -2.77 0.02
CA GLU A 76 -11.78 -2.24 -0.94
C GLU A 76 -11.19 -1.03 -1.66
N LEU A 77 -11.34 -1.00 -2.99
CA LEU A 77 -10.83 0.05 -3.86
C LEU A 77 -11.81 0.26 -5.01
N PRO A 78 -11.90 1.48 -5.58
CA PRO A 78 -12.55 1.66 -6.87
C PRO A 78 -11.92 0.75 -7.94
N PRO A 79 -12.71 0.25 -8.91
CA PRO A 79 -12.16 -0.41 -10.08
C PRO A 79 -11.16 0.49 -10.81
N GLY A 80 -10.11 -0.13 -11.32
CA GLY A 80 -9.07 0.56 -12.06
C GLY A 80 -7.72 -0.12 -11.94
N LYS A 81 -6.73 0.49 -12.60
CA LYS A 81 -5.36 0.01 -12.61
C LYS A 81 -4.53 0.72 -11.54
N TYR A 82 -3.83 -0.07 -10.74
CA TYR A 82 -3.03 0.41 -9.62
C TYR A 82 -1.59 -0.05 -9.74
N ARG A 83 -0.67 0.90 -9.61
CA ARG A 83 0.75 0.64 -9.40
C ARG A 83 1.01 0.32 -7.94
N ILE A 84 1.78 -0.72 -7.68
CA ILE A 84 2.27 -1.04 -6.34
C ILE A 84 3.50 -0.16 -6.09
N ILE A 85 3.33 0.90 -5.31
CA ILE A 85 4.42 1.84 -5.03
C ILE A 85 5.43 1.20 -4.08
N ASN A 86 4.94 0.66 -2.97
CA ASN A 86 5.75 -0.16 -2.09
C ASN A 86 4.91 -1.01 -1.14
N VAL A 87 5.51 -2.12 -0.75
CA VAL A 87 5.07 -3.04 0.28
C VAL A 87 6.15 -3.05 1.34
N ILE A 88 5.83 -2.58 2.54
CA ILE A 88 6.74 -2.65 3.69
C ILE A 88 6.40 -3.90 4.48
N THR A 89 7.41 -4.72 4.74
CA THR A 89 7.33 -5.85 5.66
C THR A 89 8.23 -5.61 6.88
N ASN A 90 8.50 -6.64 7.68
CA ASN A 90 9.39 -6.52 8.84
C ASN A 90 10.84 -6.22 8.42
N GLY A 91 11.19 -4.93 8.28
CA GLY A 91 12.54 -4.47 7.99
C GLY A 91 12.91 -4.41 6.51
N TYR A 92 11.97 -4.70 5.60
CA TYR A 92 12.20 -4.66 4.16
C TYR A 92 11.18 -3.79 3.45
N ASN A 93 11.61 -3.16 2.36
CA ASN A 93 10.77 -2.36 1.48
C ASN A 93 10.82 -2.96 0.08
N SER A 94 9.66 -3.15 -0.54
CA SER A 94 9.61 -3.60 -1.92
C SER A 94 10.00 -2.48 -2.88
N TYR A 95 10.46 -2.89 -4.06
CA TYR A 95 10.70 -2.03 -5.20
C TYR A 95 10.41 -2.81 -6.49
N GLY A 96 10.17 -2.07 -7.56
CA GLY A 96 9.82 -2.62 -8.86
C GLY A 96 8.68 -1.85 -9.49
N ASP A 97 8.36 -2.22 -10.72
CA ASP A 97 7.25 -1.63 -11.47
C ASP A 97 6.15 -2.68 -11.65
N LEU A 98 5.43 -2.95 -10.57
CA LEU A 98 4.33 -3.91 -10.56
C LEU A 98 2.98 -3.20 -10.56
N TRP A 99 2.05 -3.81 -11.28
CA TRP A 99 0.71 -3.28 -11.51
C TRP A 99 -0.33 -4.37 -11.24
N ILE A 100 -1.50 -3.96 -10.76
CA ILE A 100 -2.67 -4.79 -10.59
C ILE A 100 -3.89 -4.08 -11.20
N GLU A 101 -4.76 -4.84 -11.83
CA GLU A 101 -6.05 -4.37 -12.31
C GLU A 101 -7.14 -4.88 -11.38
N VAL A 102 -8.00 -3.98 -10.92
CA VAL A 102 -9.11 -4.27 -10.02
C VAL A 102 -10.41 -4.04 -10.79
N GLU A 103 -11.24 -5.07 -10.92
CA GLU A 103 -12.52 -5.02 -11.64
C GLU A 103 -13.69 -5.39 -10.71
N SER A 104 -14.88 -4.84 -10.96
CA SER A 104 -16.05 -4.99 -10.07
C SER A 104 -16.67 -6.38 -10.04
N ASP A 105 -16.56 -7.12 -11.13
CA ASP A 105 -17.34 -8.32 -11.43
C ASP A 105 -16.49 -9.61 -11.42
N LYS A 106 -15.26 -9.53 -10.92
CA LYS A 106 -14.36 -10.68 -10.79
C LYS A 106 -13.62 -10.69 -9.47
N GLU A 107 -13.07 -11.84 -9.15
CA GLU A 107 -12.12 -11.99 -8.06
C GLU A 107 -10.81 -11.30 -8.43
N ASN A 108 -10.40 -10.33 -7.59
CA ASN A 108 -9.13 -9.65 -7.74
C ASN A 108 -8.19 -10.15 -6.65
N VAL A 109 -7.02 -10.66 -7.05
CA VAL A 109 -6.02 -11.22 -6.14
C VAL A 109 -4.70 -10.49 -6.32
N LEU A 110 -4.22 -9.89 -5.24
CA LEU A 110 -2.92 -9.26 -5.13
C LEU A 110 -1.98 -10.15 -4.33
N LYS A 111 -1.06 -10.83 -5.03
CA LYS A 111 0.03 -11.58 -4.41
C LYS A 111 1.16 -10.62 -4.07
N VAL A 112 1.44 -10.39 -2.79
CA VAL A 112 2.53 -9.48 -2.32
C VAL A 112 2.94 -9.82 -0.89
N GLY A 113 4.13 -9.44 -0.47
CA GLY A 113 4.60 -9.69 0.88
C GLY A 113 5.27 -11.06 1.03
N GLY A 114 5.41 -11.46 2.29
CA GLY A 114 6.13 -12.68 2.66
C GLY A 114 5.33 -13.98 2.48
N PRO A 115 6.02 -15.13 2.52
CA PRO A 115 7.43 -15.29 2.85
C PRO A 115 8.37 -14.71 1.79
N LEU A 116 9.52 -14.20 2.24
CA LEU A 116 10.55 -13.67 1.35
C LEU A 116 11.57 -14.76 1.05
N TYR A 117 11.94 -14.88 -0.22
CA TYR A 117 12.84 -15.90 -0.74
C TYR A 117 14.16 -15.27 -1.19
N GLN A 118 15.26 -15.87 -0.75
CA GLN A 118 16.61 -15.47 -1.12
C GLN A 118 17.00 -16.14 -2.45
N TYR A 119 17.42 -15.35 -3.43
CA TYR A 119 17.90 -15.81 -4.72
C TYR A 119 19.32 -15.34 -4.95
N VAL A 120 20.19 -16.26 -5.35
CA VAL A 120 21.57 -15.96 -5.74
C VAL A 120 21.83 -16.53 -7.13
N THR A 121 22.21 -15.67 -8.06
CA THR A 121 22.67 -16.09 -9.40
C THR A 121 24.19 -16.02 -9.43
N ALA A 122 24.84 -17.12 -9.80
CA ALA A 122 26.28 -17.17 -10.01
C ALA A 122 26.58 -17.18 -11.52
N THR A 123 27.21 -16.12 -12.01
CA THR A 123 27.57 -15.98 -13.43
C THR A 123 29.08 -15.94 -13.59
N ARG A 124 29.63 -16.83 -14.41
CA ARG A 124 31.06 -16.80 -14.75
C ARG A 124 31.32 -15.68 -15.76
N GLN A 125 32.22 -14.76 -15.40
CA GLN A 125 32.74 -13.71 -16.27
C GLN A 125 34.27 -13.87 -16.40
N GLY A 126 34.69 -14.67 -17.38
CA GLY A 126 36.09 -15.02 -17.58
C GLY A 126 36.69 -15.77 -16.38
N LYS A 127 37.59 -15.12 -15.64
CA LYS A 127 38.23 -15.65 -14.42
C LYS A 127 37.50 -15.25 -13.13
N ILE A 128 36.44 -14.46 -13.23
CA ILE A 128 35.66 -13.96 -12.10
C ILE A 128 34.32 -14.70 -12.06
N ILE A 129 33.80 -14.96 -10.86
CA ILE A 129 32.40 -15.36 -10.66
C ILE A 129 31.69 -14.16 -10.04
N ARG A 130 30.68 -13.65 -10.72
CA ARG A 130 29.78 -12.62 -10.22
C ARG A 130 28.62 -13.30 -9.49
N LEU A 131 28.36 -12.87 -8.26
CA LEU A 131 27.22 -13.31 -7.47
C LEU A 131 26.23 -12.15 -7.38
N ASP A 132 25.03 -12.35 -7.91
CA ASP A 132 23.94 -11.37 -7.81
C ASP A 132 22.89 -11.90 -6.83
N TYR A 133 22.66 -11.15 -5.75
CA TYR A 133 21.65 -11.46 -4.75
C TYR A 133 20.37 -10.67 -4.99
N SER A 134 19.21 -11.32 -4.83
CA SER A 134 17.92 -10.64 -4.73
C SER A 134 17.05 -11.31 -3.66
N LEU A 135 16.25 -10.49 -2.99
CA LEU A 135 15.21 -10.95 -2.08
C LEU A 135 13.87 -10.72 -2.78
N ARG A 136 13.03 -11.74 -2.93
CA ARG A 136 11.73 -11.60 -3.62
C ARG A 136 10.59 -12.10 -2.76
N GLY A 137 9.44 -11.43 -2.82
CA GLY A 137 8.21 -11.90 -2.20
C GLY A 137 7.41 -12.81 -3.11
N GLN A 138 6.23 -13.22 -2.64
CA GLN A 138 5.41 -14.21 -3.35
C GLN A 138 4.78 -13.71 -4.65
N GLY A 139 4.67 -12.39 -4.82
CA GLY A 139 4.19 -11.73 -6.03
C GLY A 139 5.27 -11.50 -7.07
N GLY A 140 6.53 -11.84 -6.76
CA GLY A 140 7.69 -11.56 -7.59
C GLY A 140 8.29 -10.17 -7.40
N GLU A 141 7.71 -9.35 -6.52
CA GLU A 141 8.28 -8.07 -6.10
C GLU A 141 9.64 -8.26 -5.44
N SER A 142 10.57 -7.35 -5.73
CA SER A 142 11.90 -7.39 -5.14
C SER A 142 11.94 -6.56 -3.86
N TYR A 143 12.75 -6.96 -2.90
CA TYR A 143 12.88 -6.33 -1.60
C TYR A 143 14.29 -5.88 -1.32
N THR A 144 14.41 -4.73 -0.68
CA THR A 144 15.66 -4.23 -0.10
C THR A 144 15.50 -4.05 1.41
N SER A 145 16.59 -4.28 2.15
CA SER A 145 16.61 -4.03 3.59
C SER A 145 16.49 -2.53 3.86
N LEU A 146 15.65 -2.16 4.82
CA LEU A 146 15.62 -0.81 5.39
C LEU A 146 16.89 -0.52 6.20
N MET A 147 17.57 -1.55 6.70
CA MET A 147 18.87 -1.45 7.38
C MET A 147 20.01 -1.78 6.41
N ARG A 148 20.51 -0.75 5.72
CA ARG A 148 21.57 -0.88 4.71
C ARG A 148 22.96 -1.15 5.30
N ASN A 149 23.14 -0.98 6.61
CA ASN A 149 24.40 -1.26 7.32
C ASN A 149 24.61 -2.74 7.68
N LYS A 150 23.65 -3.62 7.34
CA LYS A 150 23.73 -5.07 7.53
C LYS A 150 23.44 -5.76 6.18
N PRO A 151 24.40 -5.74 5.24
CA PRO A 151 24.22 -6.40 3.96
C PRO A 151 24.08 -7.93 4.12
N PRO A 152 23.39 -8.60 3.18
CA PRO A 152 23.37 -10.05 3.12
C PRO A 152 24.81 -10.61 2.99
N GLN A 153 25.04 -11.77 3.61
CA GLN A 153 26.34 -12.42 3.66
C GLN A 153 26.34 -13.70 2.83
N PHE A 154 27.51 -14.11 2.34
CA PHE A 154 27.68 -15.37 1.64
C PHE A 154 28.95 -16.08 2.10
N ALA A 155 28.95 -17.41 1.93
CA ALA A 155 30.12 -18.26 2.05
C ALA A 155 30.13 -19.26 0.89
N VAL A 156 31.30 -19.48 0.30
CA VAL A 156 31.51 -20.40 -0.82
C VAL A 156 32.33 -21.57 -0.32
N PHE A 157 31.85 -22.78 -0.62
CA PHE A 157 32.46 -24.03 -0.19
C PHE A 157 32.89 -24.87 -1.39
N GLN A 158 34.00 -25.59 -1.24
CA GLN A 158 34.41 -26.69 -2.10
C GLN A 158 34.41 -27.98 -1.27
N GLY A 159 33.40 -28.83 -1.48
CA GLY A 159 33.08 -29.87 -0.52
C GLY A 159 32.77 -29.23 0.83
N ASP A 160 33.46 -29.67 1.89
CA ASP A 160 33.29 -29.12 3.24
C ASP A 160 34.22 -27.95 3.56
N LYS A 161 35.15 -27.59 2.65
CA LYS A 161 36.11 -26.51 2.87
C LYS A 161 35.55 -25.18 2.41
N GLN A 162 35.41 -24.22 3.31
CA GLN A 162 35.14 -22.83 2.95
C GLN A 162 36.35 -22.26 2.19
N ILE A 163 36.12 -21.77 0.97
CA ILE A 163 37.16 -21.20 0.09
C ILE A 163 37.02 -19.68 -0.07
N ALA A 164 35.85 -19.11 0.22
CA ALA A 164 35.62 -17.68 0.26
C ALA A 164 34.41 -17.34 1.14
N ALA A 165 34.34 -16.11 1.62
CA ALA A 165 33.16 -15.53 2.25
C ALA A 165 33.18 -14.01 2.10
N GLY A 166 32.02 -13.38 2.24
CA GLY A 166 31.91 -11.95 2.11
C GLY A 166 30.50 -11.44 2.35
N SER A 167 30.28 -10.18 2.00
CA SER A 167 28.96 -9.54 2.01
C SER A 167 28.62 -9.05 0.61
N PHE A 168 27.34 -9.06 0.26
CA PHE A 168 26.86 -8.44 -0.97
C PHE A 168 26.90 -6.92 -0.83
N GLU A 169 27.20 -6.25 -1.94
CA GLU A 169 27.08 -4.80 -2.05
C GLU A 169 25.66 -4.43 -2.49
N TYR A 170 25.16 -3.29 -2.01
CA TYR A 170 23.95 -2.72 -2.57
C TYR A 170 24.31 -2.01 -3.87
N GLY A 171 23.57 -2.32 -4.95
CA GLY A 171 23.62 -1.58 -6.20
C GLY A 171 23.04 -0.17 -6.09
#